data_AF-A0A193FVA2-F1
#
_entry.id   AF-A0A193FVA2-F1
#
_cell.length_a   1.000
_cell.length_b   1.000
_cell.length_c   1.000
_cell.angle_alpha   90.00
_cell.angle_beta   90.00
_cell.angle_gamma   90.00
#
_symmetry.space_group_name_H-M   'P 1'
#
loop_
_entity.id
_entity.type
_entity.pdbx_description
1 polymer ?
#
loop_
_entity_poly.entity_id
_entity_poly.type
_entity_poly.pdbx_seq_one_letter_code
_entity_poly.pdbx_strand_id
1 'polypeptide(L)' 'MPHHDHHRALCEDDLETIAQAVGALPPGGRMTPELLEYTRTIVGRCASIGDGYRDEDGSAGDEIRAAFGLG' A
#
# COMPACT_ATOMS: atom_id res chain seq x y z
N MET A 1 -23.79 -6.71 7.04
CA MET A 1 -23.46 -6.79 5.61
C MET A 1 -21.96 -6.60 5.51
N PRO A 2 -21.14 -7.61 5.18
CA PRO A 2 -19.73 -7.36 4.96
C PRO A 2 -19.59 -6.73 3.57
N HIS A 3 -19.24 -5.45 3.52
CA HIS A 3 -18.69 -4.84 2.33
C HIS A 3 -17.27 -5.38 2.18
N HIS A 4 -17.14 -6.55 1.54
CA HIS A 4 -15.86 -6.96 0.98
C HIS A 4 -15.58 -6.05 -0.22
N ASP A 5 -15.13 -4.82 0.05
CA ASP A 5 -14.45 -4.04 -0.96
C ASP A 5 -13.14 -4.76 -1.24
N HIS A 6 -13.13 -5.59 -2.29
CA HIS A 6 -11.90 -6.05 -2.90
C HIS A 6 -11.19 -4.83 -3.46
N HIS A 7 -10.46 -4.11 -2.60
CA HIS A 7 -9.60 -3.03 -3.03
C HIS A 7 -8.60 -3.63 -4.02
N ARG A 8 -8.74 -3.21 -5.29
CA ARG A 8 -7.75 -3.50 -6.31
C ARG A 8 -6.38 -3.10 -5.74
N ALA A 9 -5.38 -3.96 -5.92
CA ALA A 9 -4.01 -3.59 -5.60
C ALA A 9 -3.67 -2.24 -6.25
N LEU A 10 -3.04 -1.37 -5.47
CA LEU A 10 -2.55 -0.08 -5.93
C LEU A 10 -1.48 -0.33 -6.99
N CYS A 11 -1.62 0.33 -8.13
CA CYS A 11 -0.55 0.37 -9.13
C CYS A 11 0.41 1.53 -8.83
N GLU A 12 1.51 1.58 -9.59
CA GLU A 12 2.50 2.66 -9.50
C GLU A 12 1.88 4.06 -9.69
N ASP A 13 0.93 4.19 -10.63
CA ASP A 13 0.24 5.46 -10.89
C ASP A 13 -0.62 5.92 -9.68
N ASP A 14 -1.17 4.97 -8.92
CA ASP A 14 -1.92 5.28 -7.70
C ASP A 14 -0.97 5.86 -6.62
N LEU A 15 0.23 5.28 -6.48
CA LEU A 15 1.26 5.77 -5.56
C LEU A 15 1.82 7.13 -5.98
N GLU A 16 2.02 7.35 -7.27
CA GLU A 16 2.42 8.64 -7.83
C GLU A 16 1.37 9.71 -7.54
N THR A 17 0.09 9.38 -7.71
CA THR A 17 -1.03 10.28 -7.39
C THR A 17 -1.02 10.67 -5.91
N ILE A 18 -0.82 9.70 -5.01
CA ILE A 18 -0.69 9.94 -3.57
C ILE A 18 0.51 10.86 -3.28
N ALA A 19 1.67 10.56 -3.86
CA ALA A 19 2.90 11.33 -3.65
C ALA A 19 2.77 12.77 -4.17
N GLN A 20 2.09 12.99 -5.28
CA GLN A 20 1.80 14.33 -5.82
C GLN A 20 0.83 15.10 -4.92
N ALA A 21 -0.22 14.44 -4.41
CA ALA A 21 -1.21 15.07 -3.54
C ALA A 21 -0.59 15.63 -2.24
N VAL A 22 0.46 15.00 -1.73
CA VAL A 22 1.19 15.46 -0.54
C VAL A 22 2.42 16.32 -0.85
N GLY A 23 2.67 16.63 -2.13
CA GLY A 23 3.81 17.44 -2.57
C GLY A 23 5.17 16.74 -2.49
N ALA A 24 5.20 15.41 -2.29
CA ALA A 24 6.43 14.62 -2.35
C ALA A 24 6.95 14.44 -3.78
N LEU A 25 6.05 14.53 -4.77
CA LEU A 25 6.38 14.62 -6.19
C LEU A 25 5.77 15.88 -6.82
N PRO A 26 6.44 16.48 -7.82
CA PRO A 26 5.83 17.53 -8.63
C PRO A 26 4.68 16.96 -9.48
N PRO A 27 3.77 17.79 -10.01
CA PRO A 27 2.73 17.33 -10.93
C PRO A 27 3.32 16.58 -12.14
N GLY A 28 2.84 15.35 -12.39
CA GLY A 28 3.38 14.48 -13.43
C GLY A 28 4.75 13.86 -13.10
N GLY A 29 5.26 14.06 -11.88
CA GLY A 29 6.46 13.40 -11.39
C GLY A 29 6.25 11.90 -11.21
N ARG A 30 7.32 11.14 -11.48
CA ARG A 30 7.35 9.67 -11.35
C ARG A 30 8.08 9.25 -10.09
N MET A 31 7.68 8.14 -9.48
CA MET A 31 8.48 7.56 -8.41
C MET A 31 9.73 6.90 -9.01
N THR A 32 10.90 7.13 -8.40
CA THR A 32 12.11 6.38 -8.80
C THR A 32 12.03 4.95 -8.26
N PRO A 33 12.79 3.99 -8.83
CA PRO A 33 12.85 2.63 -8.31
C PRO A 33 13.20 2.56 -6.81
N GLU A 34 14.11 3.43 -6.35
CA GLU A 34 14.51 3.51 -4.95
C GLU A 34 13.38 4.03 -4.05
N LEU A 35 12.60 5.00 -4.53
CA LEU A 35 11.46 5.54 -3.79
C LEU A 35 10.31 4.53 -3.72
N LEU A 36 10.10 3.75 -4.79
CA LEU A 36 9.15 2.64 -4.79
C LEU A 36 9.58 1.57 -3.78
N GLU A 37 10.85 1.17 -3.78
CA GLU A 37 11.36 0.17 -2.86
C GLU A 37 11.31 0.64 -1.40
N TYR A 38 11.65 1.90 -1.14
CA TYR A 38 11.46 2.53 0.16
C TYR A 38 10.00 2.46 0.61
N THR A 39 9.07 2.82 -0.26
CA THR A 39 7.63 2.79 0.03
C THR A 39 7.16 1.38 0.34
N ARG A 40 7.52 0.39 -0.48
CA ARG A 40 7.22 -1.03 -0.24
C ARG A 40 7.79 -1.53 1.08
N THR A 41 9.02 -1.12 1.42
CA THR A 41 9.66 -1.50 2.70
C THR A 41 8.91 -0.93 3.90
N ILE A 42 8.51 0.34 3.86
CA ILE A 42 7.75 0.98 4.94
C ILE A 42 6.37 0.32 5.09
N VAL A 43 5.66 0.12 3.98
CA VAL A 43 4.36 -0.56 3.99
C VAL A 43 4.48 -1.99 4.49
N GLY A 44 5.54 -2.71 4.11
CA GLY A 44 5.82 -4.06 4.62
C GLY A 44 5.98 -4.09 6.14
N ARG A 45 6.61 -3.06 6.73
CA ARG A 45 6.67 -2.93 8.20
C ARG A 45 5.30 -2.65 8.81
N CYS A 46 4.47 -1.83 8.16
CA CYS A 46 3.09 -1.61 8.60
C CYS A 46 2.28 -2.91 8.54
N ALA A 47 2.44 -3.72 7.49
CA ALA A 47 1.82 -5.03 7.40
C ALA A 47 2.26 -5.95 8.54
N SER A 48 3.56 -5.97 8.87
CA SER A 48 4.07 -6.74 10.03
C SER A 48 3.47 -6.33 11.37
N ILE A 49 3.17 -5.04 11.55
CA ILE A 49 2.43 -4.57 12.75
C ILE A 49 0.97 -5.04 12.67
N GLY A 50 0.38 -4.97 11.47
CA GLY A 50 -0.98 -5.44 11.15
C GLY A 50 -1.19 -6.94 11.37
N ASP A 51 -0.14 -7.76 11.28
CA ASP A 51 -0.21 -9.21 11.52
C ASP A 51 -0.74 -9.57 12.92
N GLY A 52 -0.58 -8.65 13.90
CA GLY A 52 -1.13 -8.80 15.26
C GLY A 52 -2.64 -8.55 15.38
N TYR A 53 -3.27 -7.96 14.36
CA TYR A 53 -4.70 -7.66 14.33
C TYR A 53 -5.39 -8.66 13.39
N ARG A 54 -5.90 -9.75 13.95
CA ARG A 54 -6.45 -10.88 13.20
C ARG A 54 -7.88 -11.21 13.62
N ASP A 55 -8.70 -11.57 12.63
CA ASP A 55 -10.04 -12.11 12.79
C ASP A 55 -10.22 -13.41 11.98
N GLU A 56 -11.48 -13.79 11.68
CA GLU A 56 -11.81 -15.01 10.93
C GLU A 56 -11.45 -14.91 9.44
N ASP A 57 -11.33 -13.70 8.89
CA ASP A 57 -11.13 -13.46 7.46
C ASP A 57 -9.65 -13.19 7.12
N GLY A 58 -8.83 -12.83 8.10
CA GLY A 58 -7.39 -12.65 7.92
C GLY A 58 -6.76 -11.73 8.96
N SER A 59 -5.56 -11.23 8.68
CA SER A 59 -4.97 -10.13 9.44
C SER A 59 -5.04 -8.82 8.67
N ALA A 60 -5.06 -7.69 9.38
CA ALA A 60 -4.88 -6.38 8.76
C ALA A 60 -3.56 -6.30 7.95
N GLY A 61 -2.56 -7.09 8.33
CA GLY A 61 -1.33 -7.24 7.56
C GLY A 61 -1.55 -7.87 6.18
N ASP A 62 -2.44 -8.86 6.07
CA ASP A 62 -2.79 -9.50 4.80
C ASP A 62 -3.48 -8.52 3.86
N GLU A 63 -4.40 -7.69 4.39
CA GLU A 63 -5.06 -6.64 3.61
C GLU A 63 -4.06 -5.58 3.10
N ILE A 64 -3.11 -5.16 3.93
CA ILE A 64 -2.06 -4.21 3.53
C ILE A 64 -1.18 -4.82 2.43
N ARG A 65 -0.76 -6.09 2.56
CA ARG A 65 0.04 -6.75 1.52
C ARG A 65 -0.72 -6.87 0.21
N ALA A 66 -2.01 -7.20 0.26
CA ALA A 66 -2.86 -7.29 -0.91
C ALA A 66 -3.03 -5.92 -1.60
N ALA A 67 -3.28 -4.85 -0.81
CA ALA A 67 -3.43 -3.50 -1.33
C ALA A 67 -2.15 -2.96 -2.00
N PHE A 68 -0.96 -3.38 -1.57
CA PHE A 68 0.31 -2.89 -2.13
C PHE A 68 1.06 -3.92 -3.00
N GLY A 69 0.44 -5.06 -3.29
CA GLY A 69 1.06 -6.11 -4.10
C GLY A 69 2.35 -6.68 -3.51
N LEU A 70 2.44 -6.81 -2.19
CA LEU A 70 3.62 -7.30 -1.46
C LEU A 70 3.64 -8.84 -1.31
N GLY A 71 3.13 -9.56 -2.31
CA GLY A 71 3.00 -11.03 -2.32
C GLY A 71 4.20 -11.75 -2.91
#